data_AF-A0A7Y5R6L0-F1
#
_entry.id   AF-A0A7Y5R6L0-F1
#
_cell.length_a   1.000
_cell.length_b   1.000
_cell.length_c   1.000
_cell.angle_alpha   90.00
_cell.angle_beta   90.00
_cell.angle_gamma   90.00
#
_symmetry.space_group_name_H-M   'P 1'
#
loop_
_entity.id
_entity.type
_entity.pdbx_description
1 polymer ?
#
loop_
_entity_poly.entity_id
_entity_poly.type
_entity_poly.pdbx_seq_one_letter_code
_entity_poly.pdbx_strand_id
1 'polypeptide(L)'
;MENQNQQNQEQQPTTIIIQVPSSDSITSKRPLVPTSFAFAIVCFFFTFCDLKCTSTGQQMASVTGIEFVTGTQLKDPGMMMDDVKKGGEKIPSNIWAIFAFISSVIGLTIYLIKEKREALIGTCAGLVGFSSLLILQFAVKNVIDIKSESQIVAEFQFAYWAALAALGFAGIISYLRIEKSHSKVINRQINTDWANASNDSGLFSQQIDSEPTPLPKDEGIDVSKWLKANTKTVIPITVTLLLLLVIYQLFLKHDPVRDGKNIATAFCKCVESSNENNIKIHKIFLSSFSTYNFNKRNEARNKLQELQKSIGKEYIECTEKAQIQYNQLESRYINNEESLNKFTQSYTNQNVICQPSNESELHSIASDVQSKILTIKDPEPDIEKIKSDLIGKKIPGWNFNSLSEFNQAKVSNMVHGSDRIEYTIDLSLINFRSKGQHTAKILVAYKQGNDGWYFDEVKEIFITFLNNAPVNSWNSVAPLSNCSYVIIDNGLRYWVQDGRFGKKYKGGGIDADTFRLTSNQIYIMSREDYPIELLFKYTPKN
;
A
#
# COMPACT_ATOMS: atom_id res chain seq x y z
N MET A 1 5.60 -14.82 66.35
CA MET A 1 5.00 -13.84 67.27
C MET A 1 4.66 -12.60 66.47
N GLU A 2 3.44 -12.47 65.98
CA GLU A 2 2.53 -11.37 66.31
C GLU A 2 1.17 -11.67 65.65
N ASN A 3 0.14 -11.51 66.47
CA ASN A 3 -1.26 -11.82 66.25
C ASN A 3 -1.96 -10.52 65.82
N GLN A 4 -2.94 -10.59 64.93
CA GLN A 4 -4.20 -9.82 64.95
C GLN A 4 -5.03 -10.20 63.70
N ASN A 5 -6.02 -11.10 63.81
CA ASN A 5 -7.42 -10.81 64.16
C ASN A 5 -8.02 -9.60 63.43
N GLN A 6 -8.71 -9.85 62.31
CA GLN A 6 -9.81 -9.01 61.84
C GLN A 6 -11.03 -9.86 61.51
N GLN A 7 -12.14 -9.41 62.10
CA GLN A 7 -13.44 -10.07 62.16
C GLN A 7 -14.14 -10.04 60.80
N ASN A 8 -14.68 -11.19 60.39
CA ASN A 8 -15.75 -11.27 59.40
C ASN A 8 -17.01 -10.62 60.01
N GLN A 9 -17.40 -9.45 59.50
CA GLN A 9 -18.76 -8.94 59.65
C GLN A 9 -19.57 -9.39 58.43
N GLU A 10 -20.54 -10.27 58.67
CA GLU A 10 -21.60 -10.58 57.71
C GLU A 10 -22.42 -9.31 57.43
N GLN A 11 -22.25 -8.72 56.25
CA GLN A 11 -23.11 -7.64 55.76
C GLN A 11 -24.47 -8.23 55.40
N GLN A 12 -25.51 -7.84 56.16
CA GLN A 12 -26.89 -8.12 55.83
C GLN A 12 -27.25 -7.55 54.44
N PRO A 13 -27.99 -8.28 53.60
CA PRO A 13 -28.42 -7.80 52.29
C PRO A 13 -29.33 -6.57 52.47
N THR A 14 -28.83 -5.40 52.08
CA THR A 14 -29.62 -4.18 52.00
C THR A 14 -30.54 -4.30 50.81
N THR A 15 -31.81 -4.64 51.07
CA THR A 15 -32.87 -4.64 50.06
C THR A 15 -33.13 -3.19 49.62
N ILE A 16 -32.59 -2.79 48.47
CA ILE A 16 -32.89 -1.50 47.85
C ILE A 16 -34.29 -1.58 47.26
N ILE A 17 -35.29 -1.04 47.98
CA ILE A 17 -36.65 -0.89 47.46
C ILE A 17 -36.65 0.28 46.47
N ILE A 18 -36.55 -0.01 45.18
CA ILE A 18 -36.69 1.00 44.12
C ILE A 18 -38.18 1.31 43.95
N GLN A 19 -38.64 2.39 44.58
CA GLN A 19 -39.98 2.93 44.30
C GLN A 19 -40.00 3.53 42.89
N VAL A 20 -40.59 2.83 41.93
CA VAL A 20 -40.77 3.33 40.56
C VAL A 20 -41.88 4.39 40.57
N PRO A 21 -41.60 5.66 40.25
CA PRO A 21 -42.61 6.71 40.26
C PRO A 21 -43.70 6.41 39.21
N SER A 22 -44.97 6.67 39.56
CA SER A 22 -46.10 6.44 38.66
C SER A 22 -45.98 7.32 37.40
N SER A 23 -46.49 6.83 36.26
CA SER A 23 -46.41 7.53 34.97
C SER A 23 -47.06 8.92 34.98
N ASP A 24 -48.03 9.17 35.89
CA ASP A 24 -48.66 10.47 36.12
C ASP A 24 -47.71 11.50 36.73
N SER A 25 -46.86 11.08 37.67
CA SER A 25 -45.88 11.96 38.32
C SER A 25 -44.76 12.40 37.38
N ILE A 26 -44.44 11.57 36.38
CA ILE A 26 -43.38 11.84 35.39
C ILE A 26 -43.93 12.75 34.29
N THR A 27 -45.09 12.42 33.73
CA THR A 27 -45.68 13.17 32.59
C THR A 27 -46.15 14.59 32.96
N SER A 28 -46.48 14.83 34.24
CA SER A 28 -46.90 16.15 34.74
C SER A 28 -45.75 17.16 34.84
N LYS A 29 -44.49 16.69 34.90
CA LYS A 29 -43.32 17.58 34.94
C LYS A 29 -42.98 18.07 33.54
N ARG A 30 -43.62 19.18 33.15
CA ARG A 30 -43.37 19.90 31.90
C ARG A 30 -41.86 20.02 31.57
N PRO A 31 -40.94 20.45 32.44
CA PRO A 31 -39.56 20.71 32.04
C PRO A 31 -38.72 19.47 31.70
N LEU A 32 -39.19 18.23 31.90
CA LEU A 32 -38.37 17.04 31.63
C LEU A 32 -37.97 16.89 30.16
N VAL A 33 -38.90 17.16 29.23
CA VAL A 33 -38.65 17.05 27.78
C VAL A 33 -37.54 18.01 27.30
N PRO A 34 -37.63 19.34 27.54
CA PRO A 34 -36.58 20.26 27.09
C PRO A 34 -35.26 20.04 27.82
N THR A 35 -35.29 19.69 29.11
CA THR A 35 -34.06 19.35 29.84
C THR A 35 -33.36 18.16 29.21
N SER A 36 -34.12 17.17 28.74
CA SER A 36 -33.55 16.00 28.06
C SER A 36 -32.92 16.34 26.70
N PHE A 37 -33.56 17.16 25.88
CA PHE A 37 -32.96 17.66 24.63
C PHE A 37 -31.73 18.54 24.87
N ALA A 38 -31.79 19.45 25.86
CA ALA A 38 -30.65 20.28 26.25
C ALA A 38 -29.47 19.42 26.75
N PHE A 39 -29.76 18.39 27.55
CA PHE A 39 -28.76 17.45 28.01
C PHE A 39 -28.13 16.67 26.85
N ALA A 40 -28.92 16.22 25.87
CA ALA A 40 -28.40 15.58 24.66
C ALA A 40 -27.44 16.51 23.90
N ILE A 41 -27.80 17.80 23.71
CA ILE A 41 -26.94 18.81 23.06
C ILE A 41 -25.62 18.95 23.82
N VAL A 42 -25.66 19.04 25.15
CA VAL A 42 -24.45 19.12 25.99
C VAL A 42 -23.57 17.88 25.78
N CYS A 43 -24.15 16.67 25.72
CA CYS A 43 -23.40 15.45 25.45
C CYS A 43 -22.64 15.47 24.12
N PHE A 44 -23.12 16.14 23.06
CA PHE A 44 -22.40 16.25 21.78
C PHE A 44 -21.05 16.97 21.89
N PHE A 45 -20.84 17.79 22.92
CA PHE A 45 -19.55 18.44 23.15
C PHE A 45 -18.51 17.53 23.82
N PHE A 46 -18.89 16.33 24.25
CA PHE A 46 -18.00 15.34 24.85
C PHE A 46 -17.60 14.25 23.86
N THR A 47 -16.58 13.47 24.25
CA THR A 47 -16.08 12.33 23.48
C THR A 47 -17.16 11.29 23.27
N PHE A 48 -17.47 10.98 22.01
CA PHE A 48 -18.43 9.94 21.63
C PHE A 48 -17.75 8.60 21.42
N CYS A 49 -16.56 8.59 20.83
CA CYS A 49 -15.85 7.38 20.47
C CYS A 49 -14.34 7.56 20.68
N ASP A 50 -13.73 6.56 21.30
CA ASP A 50 -12.27 6.40 21.30
C ASP A 50 -11.88 5.30 20.32
N LEU A 51 -10.85 5.58 19.53
CA LEU A 51 -10.25 4.60 18.62
C LEU A 51 -9.02 4.03 19.32
N LYS A 52 -9.06 2.73 19.64
CA LYS A 52 -7.96 2.02 20.32
C LYS A 52 -7.38 0.95 19.40
N CYS A 53 -6.06 0.75 19.47
CA CYS A 53 -5.42 -0.37 18.81
C CYS A 53 -5.65 -1.66 19.61
N THR A 54 -6.15 -2.71 18.97
CA THR A 54 -6.43 -4.02 19.62
C THR A 54 -5.17 -4.63 20.24
N SER A 55 -4.00 -4.39 19.63
CA SER A 55 -2.73 -4.99 20.03
C SER A 55 -2.08 -4.32 21.25
N THR A 56 -2.19 -3.00 21.37
CA THR A 56 -1.50 -2.23 22.42
C THR A 56 -2.44 -1.66 23.48
N GLY A 57 -3.76 -1.62 23.21
CA GLY A 57 -4.74 -0.93 24.04
C GLY A 57 -4.55 0.59 24.08
N GLN A 58 -3.59 1.14 23.32
CA GLN A 58 -3.32 2.57 23.30
C GLN A 58 -4.39 3.30 22.50
N GLN A 59 -4.86 4.40 23.07
CA GLN A 59 -5.83 5.30 22.48
C GLN A 59 -5.13 6.14 21.40
N MET A 60 -5.53 5.93 20.15
CA MET A 60 -4.96 6.62 18.99
C MET A 60 -5.62 7.99 18.79
N ALA A 61 -6.94 8.04 18.97
CA ALA A 61 -7.72 9.26 18.79
C ALA A 61 -9.03 9.21 19.59
N SER A 62 -9.51 10.39 19.97
CA SER A 62 -10.85 10.62 20.49
C SER A 62 -11.62 11.49 19.52
N VAL A 63 -12.87 11.13 19.25
CA VAL A 63 -13.77 11.92 18.42
C VAL A 63 -14.96 12.33 19.27
N THR A 64 -15.16 13.64 19.40
CA THR A 64 -16.32 14.22 20.09
C THR A 64 -17.56 14.20 19.19
N GLY A 65 -18.74 14.29 19.79
CA GLY A 65 -20.00 14.32 19.02
C GLY A 65 -20.04 15.46 18.00
N ILE A 66 -19.54 16.65 18.35
CA ILE A 66 -19.53 17.82 17.46
C ILE A 66 -18.53 17.68 16.31
N GLU A 67 -17.47 16.91 16.51
CA GLU A 67 -16.51 16.58 15.46
C GLU A 67 -17.10 15.59 14.46
N PHE A 68 -17.97 14.68 14.90
CA PHE A 68 -18.78 13.88 13.97
C PHE A 68 -19.76 14.75 13.15
N VAL A 69 -20.28 15.83 13.72
CA VAL A 69 -21.20 16.75 13.03
C VAL A 69 -20.46 17.61 11.99
N THR A 70 -19.33 18.20 12.37
CA THR A 70 -18.59 19.17 11.54
C THR A 70 -17.54 18.53 10.63
N GLY A 71 -17.09 17.31 10.97
CA GLY A 71 -15.92 16.67 10.38
C GLY A 71 -14.63 17.30 10.91
N THR A 72 -13.63 16.48 11.24
CA THR A 72 -12.34 16.96 11.75
C THR A 72 -11.16 16.37 11.03
N GLN A 73 -10.03 17.07 11.14
CA GLN A 73 -8.71 16.52 10.82
C GLN A 73 -8.14 15.96 12.11
N LEU A 74 -7.86 14.65 12.13
CA LEU A 74 -7.14 14.04 13.25
C LEU A 74 -5.78 14.72 13.35
N LYS A 75 -5.57 15.45 14.46
CA LYS A 75 -4.24 15.95 14.80
C LYS A 75 -3.53 14.81 15.53
N ASP A 76 -2.50 14.24 14.89
CA ASP A 76 -1.66 13.21 15.51
C ASP A 76 -1.09 13.73 16.85
N PRO A 77 -1.46 13.15 18.01
CA PRO A 77 -1.12 13.73 19.31
C PRO A 77 0.36 13.66 19.73
N GLY A 78 1.31 13.27 18.85
CA GLY A 78 2.55 12.66 19.35
C GLY A 78 3.88 12.95 18.66
N MET A 79 4.00 13.79 17.63
CA MET A 79 5.31 14.00 16.98
C MET A 79 5.73 15.46 16.95
N MET A 80 6.30 15.93 18.07
CA MET A 80 7.21 17.10 18.15
C MET A 80 8.61 16.70 17.62
N MET A 81 8.68 16.19 16.39
CA MET A 81 9.94 15.95 15.66
C MET A 81 9.76 16.47 14.22
N ASP A 82 10.73 17.26 13.79
CA ASP A 82 10.69 18.18 12.66
C ASP A 82 10.23 17.59 11.30
N ASP A 83 9.41 18.39 10.61
CA ASP A 83 9.36 18.58 9.16
C ASP A 83 9.00 17.42 8.22
N VAL A 84 7.96 16.63 8.55
CA VAL A 84 7.19 15.95 7.49
C VAL A 84 5.70 16.26 7.63
N LYS A 85 5.20 17.22 6.82
CA LYS A 85 3.77 17.50 6.61
C LYS A 85 3.08 16.30 5.94
N LYS A 86 2.91 15.19 6.64
CA LYS A 86 1.94 14.16 6.23
C LYS A 86 0.56 14.72 6.57
N GLY A 87 -0.23 15.03 5.54
CA GLY A 87 -1.59 15.52 5.72
C GLY A 87 -2.41 14.49 6.49
N GLY A 88 -2.81 14.82 7.72
CA GLY A 88 -3.65 13.95 8.54
C GLY A 88 -4.94 13.59 7.79
N GLU A 89 -5.35 12.33 7.89
CA GLU A 89 -6.56 11.84 7.26
C GLU A 89 -7.77 12.59 7.85
N LYS A 90 -8.54 13.26 6.98
CA LYS A 90 -9.73 14.01 7.38
C LYS A 90 -10.87 13.03 7.64
N ILE A 91 -11.39 13.00 8.86
CA ILE A 91 -12.65 12.32 9.16
C ILE A 91 -13.78 13.16 8.54
N PRO A 92 -14.51 12.64 7.55
CA PRO A 92 -15.63 13.36 6.96
C PRO A 92 -16.76 13.52 7.98
N SER A 93 -17.50 14.62 7.88
CA SER A 93 -18.73 14.84 8.64
C SER A 93 -19.71 13.67 8.43
N ASN A 94 -20.29 13.17 9.51
CA ASN A 94 -21.26 12.08 9.46
C ASN A 94 -22.69 12.62 9.44
N ILE A 95 -23.43 12.32 8.36
CA ILE A 95 -24.80 12.80 8.15
C ILE A 95 -25.76 12.39 9.28
N TRP A 96 -25.55 11.22 9.90
CA TRP A 96 -26.39 10.71 10.98
C TRP A 96 -26.16 11.50 12.28
N ALA A 97 -24.92 11.89 12.56
CA ALA A 97 -24.62 12.77 13.68
C ALA A 97 -25.25 14.16 13.48
N ILE A 98 -25.21 14.70 12.24
CA ILE A 98 -25.85 15.97 11.88
C ILE A 98 -27.36 15.91 12.13
N PHE A 99 -28.04 14.85 11.66
CA PHE A 99 -29.48 14.70 11.89
C PHE A 99 -29.83 14.58 13.38
N ALA A 100 -29.05 13.82 14.15
CA ALA A 100 -29.28 13.71 15.59
C ALA A 100 -29.11 15.05 16.31
N PHE A 101 -28.07 15.81 15.95
CA PHE A 101 -27.81 17.13 16.53
C PHE A 101 -28.90 18.14 16.18
N ILE A 102 -29.24 18.27 14.89
CA ILE A 102 -30.31 19.17 14.42
C ILE A 102 -31.65 18.81 15.06
N SER A 103 -31.96 17.52 15.17
CA SER A 103 -33.19 17.05 15.82
C SER A 103 -33.25 17.46 17.29
N SER A 104 -32.12 17.39 17.99
CA SER A 104 -32.02 17.84 19.39
C SER A 104 -32.28 19.34 19.54
N VAL A 105 -31.72 20.16 18.64
CA VAL A 105 -31.91 21.61 18.61
C VAL A 105 -33.36 21.96 18.29
N ILE A 106 -33.97 21.35 17.27
CA ILE A 106 -35.38 21.57 16.90
C ILE A 106 -36.30 21.20 18.06
N GLY A 107 -36.08 20.04 18.69
CA GLY A 107 -36.85 19.58 19.83
C GLY A 107 -36.81 20.56 21.00
N LEU A 108 -35.62 21.12 21.29
CA LEU A 108 -35.46 22.15 22.33
C LEU A 108 -36.13 23.48 21.95
N THR A 109 -35.88 23.99 20.74
CA THR A 109 -36.39 25.29 20.29
C THR A 109 -37.92 25.34 20.28
N ILE A 110 -38.57 24.31 19.73
CA ILE A 110 -40.03 24.25 19.65
C ILE A 110 -40.66 24.23 21.04
N TYR A 111 -40.00 23.55 21.99
CA TYR A 111 -40.44 23.53 23.36
C TYR A 111 -40.46 24.91 24.01
N LEU A 112 -39.43 25.72 23.74
CA LEU A 112 -39.31 27.08 24.28
C LEU A 112 -40.38 28.03 23.72
N ILE A 113 -40.87 27.78 22.50
CA ILE A 113 -41.91 28.58 21.83
C ILE A 113 -43.33 28.29 22.39
N LYS A 114 -43.49 27.25 23.22
CA LYS A 114 -44.77 26.85 23.85
C LYS A 114 -45.90 26.61 22.84
N GLU A 115 -45.57 26.03 21.69
CA GLU A 115 -46.55 25.76 20.64
C GLU A 115 -47.49 24.60 21.03
N LYS A 116 -48.77 24.67 20.60
CA LYS A 116 -49.77 23.62 20.89
C LYS A 116 -49.37 22.22 20.35
N ARG A 117 -48.42 22.16 19.41
CA ARG A 117 -47.92 20.92 18.79
C ARG A 117 -46.59 20.43 19.39
N GLU A 118 -46.15 21.00 20.52
CA GLU A 118 -44.87 20.67 21.16
C GLU A 118 -44.65 19.16 21.36
N ALA A 119 -45.70 18.42 21.76
CA ALA A 119 -45.58 16.99 22.06
C ALA A 119 -45.37 16.15 20.80
N LEU A 120 -46.12 16.42 19.71
CA LEU A 120 -45.97 15.71 18.45
C LEU A 120 -44.57 15.92 17.87
N ILE A 121 -44.11 17.16 17.83
CA ILE A 121 -42.80 17.48 17.26
C ILE A 121 -41.68 16.95 18.15
N GLY A 122 -41.84 17.00 19.48
CA GLY A 122 -40.93 16.36 20.43
C GLY A 122 -40.81 14.85 20.22
N THR A 123 -41.90 14.15 19.94
CA THR A 123 -41.88 12.71 19.62
C THR A 123 -41.12 12.45 18.32
N CYS A 124 -41.43 13.18 17.24
CA CYS A 124 -40.73 13.04 15.96
C CYS A 124 -39.24 13.35 16.08
N ALA A 125 -38.89 14.44 16.77
CA ALA A 125 -37.50 14.84 16.98
C ALA A 125 -36.73 13.83 17.84
N GLY A 126 -37.32 13.36 18.94
CA GLY A 126 -36.71 12.32 19.77
C GLY A 126 -36.46 11.03 19.00
N LEU A 127 -37.45 10.56 18.22
CA LEU A 127 -37.34 9.34 17.43
C LEU A 127 -36.28 9.46 16.32
N VAL A 128 -36.31 10.54 15.53
CA VAL A 128 -35.33 10.78 14.47
C VAL A 128 -33.92 10.88 15.05
N GLY A 129 -33.76 11.59 16.18
CA GLY A 129 -32.47 11.71 16.84
C GLY A 129 -31.95 10.39 17.39
N PHE A 130 -32.80 9.62 18.05
CA PHE A 130 -32.48 8.29 18.59
C PHE A 130 -32.08 7.31 17.48
N SER A 131 -32.90 7.19 16.42
CA SER A 131 -32.60 6.32 15.29
C SER A 131 -31.32 6.73 14.56
N SER A 132 -31.08 8.03 14.40
CA SER A 132 -29.86 8.52 13.74
C SER A 132 -28.60 8.15 14.53
N LEU A 133 -28.61 8.25 15.87
CA LEU A 133 -27.46 7.83 16.68
C LEU A 133 -27.23 6.30 16.61
N LEU A 134 -28.28 5.48 16.60
CA LEU A 134 -28.12 4.04 16.38
C LEU A 134 -27.45 3.74 15.04
N ILE A 135 -27.89 4.39 13.96
CA ILE A 135 -27.29 4.20 12.63
C ILE A 135 -25.84 4.70 12.61
N LEU A 136 -25.54 5.81 13.29
CA LEU A 136 -24.18 6.31 13.45
C LEU A 136 -23.26 5.24 14.07
N GLN A 137 -23.72 4.53 15.11
CA GLN A 137 -22.94 3.47 15.73
C GLN A 137 -22.61 2.33 14.76
N PHE A 138 -23.59 1.87 13.97
CA PHE A 138 -23.34 0.85 12.95
C PHE A 138 -22.42 1.36 11.84
N ALA A 139 -22.61 2.59 11.37
CA ALA A 139 -21.80 3.18 10.32
C ALA A 139 -20.32 3.32 10.74
N VAL A 140 -20.05 3.75 11.97
CA VAL A 140 -18.68 3.86 12.51
C VAL A 140 -18.03 2.49 12.63
N LYS A 141 -18.74 1.49 13.18
CA LYS A 141 -18.22 0.11 13.28
C LYS A 141 -17.88 -0.46 11.89
N ASN A 142 -18.81 -0.36 10.94
CA ASN A 142 -18.60 -0.87 9.59
C ASN A 142 -17.41 -0.20 8.86
N VAL A 143 -17.22 1.12 9.02
CA VAL A 143 -16.09 1.82 8.40
C VAL A 143 -14.75 1.36 8.99
N ILE A 144 -14.71 1.09 10.30
CA ILE A 144 -13.49 0.62 10.99
C ILE A 144 -13.18 -0.82 10.61
N ASP A 145 -14.19 -1.69 10.53
CA ASP A 145 -14.03 -3.09 10.13
C ASP A 145 -13.53 -3.23 8.68
N ILE A 146 -13.91 -2.30 7.79
CA ILE A 146 -13.46 -2.30 6.39
C ILE A 146 -12.05 -1.70 6.23
N LYS A 147 -11.73 -0.62 6.95
CA LYS A 147 -10.47 0.11 6.78
C LYS A 147 -9.31 -0.46 7.57
N SER A 148 -9.58 -1.08 8.72
CA SER A 148 -8.53 -1.69 9.53
C SER A 148 -8.53 -3.18 9.28
N GLU A 149 -7.40 -3.73 8.83
CA GLU A 149 -7.17 -5.18 8.76
C GLU A 149 -7.15 -5.78 10.20
N SER A 150 -8.28 -5.72 10.92
CA SER A 150 -8.56 -6.23 12.27
C SER A 150 -7.87 -5.56 13.47
N GLN A 151 -7.15 -4.44 13.31
CA GLN A 151 -6.32 -3.88 14.39
C GLN A 151 -6.89 -2.66 15.15
N ILE A 152 -8.01 -2.06 14.74
CA ILE A 152 -8.59 -0.88 15.40
C ILE A 152 -9.99 -1.20 15.93
N VAL A 153 -10.27 -0.89 17.19
CA VAL A 153 -11.60 -1.04 17.82
C VAL A 153 -12.12 0.33 18.23
N ALA A 154 -13.37 0.63 17.84
CA ALA A 154 -14.12 1.79 18.32
C ALA A 154 -14.84 1.47 19.63
N GLU A 155 -14.49 2.18 20.69
CA GLU A 155 -15.16 2.11 21.98
C GLU A 155 -16.03 3.34 22.19
N PHE A 156 -17.35 3.14 22.25
CA PHE A 156 -18.32 4.23 22.45
C PHE A 156 -18.37 4.64 23.92
N GLN A 157 -18.11 5.91 24.17
CA GLN A 157 -18.01 6.49 25.51
C GLN A 157 -19.38 6.83 26.10
N PHE A 158 -19.39 7.12 27.40
CA PHE A 158 -20.62 7.43 28.16
C PHE A 158 -21.46 8.55 27.51
N ALA A 159 -20.83 9.59 26.96
CA ALA A 159 -21.56 10.72 26.38
C ALA A 159 -22.44 10.31 25.18
N TYR A 160 -21.98 9.35 24.37
CA TYR A 160 -22.78 8.80 23.27
C TYR A 160 -24.04 8.10 23.81
N TRP A 161 -23.88 7.22 24.80
CA TRP A 161 -25.00 6.49 25.39
C TRP A 161 -25.96 7.41 26.15
N ALA A 162 -25.43 8.44 26.81
CA ALA A 162 -26.22 9.47 27.49
C ALA A 162 -27.05 10.30 26.49
N ALA A 163 -26.47 10.70 25.36
CA ALA A 163 -27.19 11.41 24.29
C ALA A 163 -28.30 10.53 23.68
N LEU A 164 -27.99 9.26 23.41
CA LEU A 164 -28.95 8.28 22.90
C LEU A 164 -30.12 8.08 23.86
N ALA A 165 -29.84 7.82 25.14
CA ALA A 165 -30.85 7.62 26.17
C ALA A 165 -31.70 8.88 26.38
N ALA A 166 -31.09 10.06 26.37
CA ALA A 166 -31.80 11.33 26.48
C ALA A 166 -32.78 11.54 25.32
N LEU A 167 -32.35 11.33 24.07
CA LEU A 167 -33.24 11.47 22.91
C LEU A 167 -34.39 10.45 22.92
N GLY A 168 -34.10 9.20 23.32
CA GLY A 168 -35.13 8.18 23.52
C GLY A 168 -36.14 8.57 24.61
N PHE A 169 -35.64 9.03 25.77
CA PHE A 169 -36.49 9.46 26.89
C PHE A 169 -37.35 10.67 26.53
N ALA A 170 -36.78 11.67 25.84
CA ALA A 170 -37.51 12.82 25.33
C ALA A 170 -38.63 12.41 24.36
N GLY A 171 -38.35 11.47 23.45
CA GLY A 171 -39.34 10.92 22.51
C GLY A 171 -40.48 10.18 23.22
N ILE A 172 -40.14 9.29 24.16
CA ILE A 172 -41.11 8.50 24.92
C ILE A 172 -42.00 9.39 25.80
N ILE A 173 -41.43 10.33 26.57
CA ILE A 173 -42.24 11.24 27.40
C ILE A 173 -43.16 12.10 26.52
N SER A 174 -42.66 12.59 25.37
CA SER A 174 -43.48 13.36 24.45
C SER A 174 -44.64 12.54 23.89
N TYR A 175 -44.40 11.26 23.57
CA TYR A 175 -45.42 10.32 23.11
C TYR A 175 -46.49 10.07 24.19
N LEU A 176 -46.08 9.75 25.42
CA LEU A 176 -47.02 9.55 26.53
C LEU A 176 -47.86 10.79 26.83
N ARG A 177 -47.32 12.00 26.58
CA ARG A 177 -48.08 13.25 26.72
C ARG A 177 -49.17 13.37 25.65
N ILE A 178 -48.92 12.92 24.42
CA ILE A 178 -49.93 12.86 23.35
C ILE A 178 -51.04 11.90 23.76
N GLU A 179 -50.71 10.70 24.22
CA GLU A 179 -51.68 9.68 24.62
C GLU A 179 -52.62 10.18 25.73
N LYS A 180 -52.08 10.81 26.78
CA LYS A 180 -52.89 11.40 27.87
C LYS A 180 -53.79 12.55 27.41
N SER A 181 -53.35 13.32 26.41
CA SER A 181 -54.16 14.39 25.84
C SER A 181 -55.38 13.84 25.09
N HIS A 182 -55.24 12.68 24.44
CA HIS A 182 -56.35 12.00 23.78
C HIS A 182 -57.35 11.38 24.76
N SER A 183 -56.88 10.72 25.83
CA SER A 183 -57.78 10.08 26.83
C SER A 183 -58.65 11.09 27.59
N LYS A 184 -58.16 12.32 27.83
CA LYS A 184 -58.97 13.40 28.42
C LYS A 184 -60.07 13.93 27.50
N VAL A 185 -59.88 13.87 26.18
CA VAL A 185 -60.89 14.32 25.20
C VAL A 185 -62.02 13.28 25.12
N ILE A 186 -61.69 11.99 25.14
CA ILE A 186 -62.68 10.90 25.08
C ILE A 186 -63.58 10.87 26.34
N ASN A 187 -63.02 11.02 27.54
CA ASN A 187 -63.83 11.05 28.78
C ASN A 187 -64.70 12.30 28.94
N ARG A 188 -64.40 13.41 28.23
CA ARG A 188 -65.25 14.61 28.25
C ARG A 188 -66.47 14.47 27.34
N GLN A 189 -66.36 13.66 26.29
CA GLN A 189 -67.45 13.40 25.35
C GLN A 189 -68.42 12.34 25.90
N ILE A 190 -67.92 11.34 26.64
CA ILE A 190 -68.79 10.34 27.30
C ILE A 190 -69.64 10.95 28.43
N ASN A 191 -69.14 11.99 29.13
CA ASN A 191 -69.91 12.67 30.20
C ASN A 191 -70.88 13.77 29.70
N THR A 192 -71.00 14.00 28.39
CA THR A 192 -72.00 14.94 27.84
C THR A 192 -73.17 14.27 27.12
N ASP A 193 -73.12 12.94 26.88
CA ASP A 193 -74.20 12.18 26.24
C ASP A 193 -75.06 11.34 27.20
N TRP A 194 -74.75 11.30 28.51
CA TRP A 194 -75.55 10.58 29.52
C TRP A 194 -76.53 11.46 30.34
N ALA A 195 -76.78 12.70 29.91
CA ALA A 195 -77.77 13.58 30.56
C ALA A 195 -79.17 13.54 29.91
N ASN A 196 -79.38 12.80 28.81
CA ASN A 196 -80.69 12.64 28.17
C ASN A 196 -80.94 11.19 27.71
N ALA A 197 -81.13 10.28 28.67
CA ALA A 197 -81.83 9.03 28.43
C ALA A 197 -82.57 8.65 29.71
N SER A 198 -83.82 9.07 29.76
CA SER A 198 -84.84 8.77 30.76
C SER A 198 -85.15 7.27 30.83
N ASN A 199 -85.31 6.82 32.07
CA ASN A 199 -86.32 5.86 32.54
C ASN A 199 -86.57 4.60 31.70
N ASP A 200 -86.06 3.46 32.15
CA ASP A 200 -86.99 2.36 32.44
C ASP A 200 -86.45 1.45 33.56
N SER A 201 -87.38 1.04 34.41
CA SER A 201 -87.20 0.25 35.61
C SER A 201 -87.42 -1.23 35.33
N GLY A 202 -86.51 -2.09 35.78
CA GLY A 202 -86.68 -3.53 35.69
C GLY A 202 -85.79 -4.28 36.68
N LEU A 203 -86.36 -4.57 37.85
CA LEU A 203 -85.88 -5.53 38.84
C LEU A 203 -85.53 -6.87 38.17
N PHE A 204 -84.35 -7.46 38.42
CA PHE A 204 -84.24 -8.89 38.71
C PHE A 204 -82.86 -9.26 39.28
N SER A 205 -82.92 -10.08 40.32
CA SER A 205 -81.83 -10.84 40.94
C SER A 205 -81.28 -11.88 39.95
N GLN A 206 -79.96 -12.12 39.93
CA GLN A 206 -79.44 -13.48 40.10
C GLN A 206 -77.92 -13.56 40.24
N GLN A 207 -77.58 -14.46 41.14
CA GLN A 207 -76.32 -15.09 41.49
C GLN A 207 -75.77 -15.95 40.32
N ILE A 208 -74.51 -16.38 40.45
CA ILE A 208 -73.85 -17.59 39.90
C ILE A 208 -72.73 -17.37 38.87
N ASP A 209 -71.54 -17.77 39.33
CA ASP A 209 -70.45 -18.54 38.71
C ASP A 209 -69.72 -18.13 37.42
N SER A 210 -68.44 -18.49 37.51
CA SER A 210 -67.32 -18.43 36.58
C SER A 210 -67.59 -18.98 35.17
N GLU A 211 -67.31 -18.16 34.15
CA GLU A 211 -67.04 -18.59 32.77
C GLU A 211 -66.00 -17.62 32.13
N PRO A 212 -65.04 -18.10 31.32
CA PRO A 212 -63.90 -17.29 30.88
C PRO A 212 -64.31 -16.27 29.80
N THR A 213 -63.97 -15.00 30.06
CA THR A 213 -64.26 -13.87 29.17
C THR A 213 -63.59 -14.06 27.80
N PRO A 214 -64.32 -13.98 26.67
CA PRO A 214 -63.73 -13.97 25.34
C PRO A 214 -62.98 -12.66 25.09
N LEU A 215 -61.83 -12.78 24.44
CA LEU A 215 -60.98 -11.67 23.99
C LEU A 215 -61.81 -10.56 23.32
N PRO A 216 -61.50 -9.26 23.59
CA PRO A 216 -62.16 -8.16 22.91
C PRO A 216 -61.93 -8.31 21.41
N LYS A 217 -63.01 -8.32 20.63
CA LYS A 217 -62.93 -8.21 19.18
C LYS A 217 -62.34 -6.83 18.86
N ASP A 218 -61.13 -6.87 18.31
CA ASP A 218 -60.38 -5.74 17.80
C ASP A 218 -61.24 -4.97 16.81
N GLU A 219 -61.72 -3.79 17.20
CA GLU A 219 -62.41 -2.86 16.31
C GLU A 219 -61.36 -2.34 15.32
N GLY A 220 -61.24 -3.02 14.18
CA GLY A 220 -60.33 -2.65 13.10
C GLY A 220 -60.52 -1.18 12.74
N ILE A 221 -59.44 -0.40 12.88
CA ILE A 221 -59.39 0.99 12.50
C ILE A 221 -59.85 1.12 11.04
N ASP A 222 -60.98 1.79 10.81
CA ASP A 222 -61.47 2.10 9.47
C ASP A 222 -60.57 3.18 8.84
N VAL A 223 -59.46 2.72 8.27
CA VAL A 223 -58.43 3.54 7.61
C VAL A 223 -59.04 4.48 6.57
N SER A 224 -60.16 4.07 5.94
CA SER A 224 -60.85 4.88 4.92
C SER A 224 -61.48 6.13 5.53
N LYS A 225 -62.08 6.02 6.72
CA LYS A 225 -62.72 7.12 7.43
C LYS A 225 -61.69 8.11 7.96
N TRP A 226 -60.55 7.61 8.44
CA TRP A 226 -59.42 8.42 8.89
C TRP A 226 -58.72 9.17 7.74
N LEU A 227 -58.53 8.52 6.58
CA LEU A 227 -57.97 9.14 5.37
C LEU A 227 -58.85 10.27 4.84
N LYS A 228 -60.19 10.11 4.90
CA LYS A 228 -61.15 11.15 4.53
C LYS A 228 -61.16 12.33 5.49
N ALA A 229 -60.93 12.11 6.79
CA ALA A 229 -60.85 13.18 7.77
C ALA A 229 -59.55 14.01 7.65
N ASN A 230 -58.46 13.40 7.19
CA ASN A 230 -57.12 14.00 7.14
C ASN A 230 -56.60 14.30 5.73
N THR A 231 -57.46 14.23 4.71
CA THR A 231 -57.04 14.26 3.29
C THR A 231 -56.27 15.54 2.92
N LYS A 232 -56.61 16.68 3.51
CA LYS A 232 -55.91 17.96 3.31
C LYS A 232 -54.45 17.96 3.79
N THR A 233 -54.10 17.08 4.73
CA THR A 233 -52.74 16.93 5.27
C THR A 233 -51.99 15.80 4.59
N VAL A 234 -52.69 14.72 4.21
CA VAL A 234 -52.09 13.53 3.61
C VAL A 234 -51.60 13.79 2.18
N ILE A 235 -52.38 14.51 1.35
CA ILE A 235 -52.03 14.80 -0.06
C ILE A 235 -50.68 15.52 -0.23
N PRO A 236 -50.38 16.64 0.47
CA PRO A 236 -49.09 17.31 0.30
C PRO A 236 -47.92 16.45 0.80
N ILE A 237 -48.12 15.60 1.81
CA ILE A 237 -47.10 14.68 2.31
C ILE A 237 -46.78 13.62 1.26
N THR A 238 -47.79 12.96 0.66
CA THR A 238 -47.55 11.95 -0.39
C THR A 238 -46.94 12.55 -1.65
N VAL A 239 -47.36 13.74 -2.07
CA VAL A 239 -46.74 14.44 -3.21
C VAL A 239 -45.28 14.77 -2.94
N THR A 240 -44.97 15.26 -1.74
CA THR A 240 -43.58 15.55 -1.33
C THR A 240 -42.74 14.27 -1.30
N LEU A 241 -43.28 13.17 -0.78
CA LEU A 241 -42.62 11.87 -0.74
C LEU A 241 -42.34 11.32 -2.14
N LEU A 242 -43.31 11.42 -3.06
CA LEU A 242 -43.13 11.05 -4.47
C LEU A 242 -42.06 11.89 -5.15
N LEU A 243 -42.06 13.20 -4.91
CA LEU A 243 -41.09 14.11 -5.51
C LEU A 243 -39.67 13.85 -4.99
N LEU A 244 -39.53 13.55 -3.69
CA LEU A 244 -38.27 13.07 -3.10
C LEU A 244 -37.85 11.72 -3.67
N LEU A 245 -38.78 10.80 -3.94
CA LEU A 245 -38.51 9.49 -4.53
C LEU A 245 -38.05 9.61 -5.99
N VAL A 246 -38.65 10.53 -6.75
CA VAL A 246 -38.23 10.86 -8.13
C VAL A 246 -36.85 11.52 -8.13
N ILE A 247 -36.60 12.49 -7.25
CA ILE A 247 -35.28 13.11 -7.11
C ILE A 247 -34.24 12.05 -6.71
N TYR A 248 -34.60 11.16 -5.79
CA TYR A 248 -33.73 10.05 -5.37
C TYR A 248 -33.39 9.13 -6.54
N GLN A 249 -34.38 8.70 -7.33
CA GLN A 249 -34.16 7.82 -8.48
C GLN A 249 -33.37 8.51 -9.62
N LEU A 250 -33.55 9.82 -9.84
CA LEU A 250 -32.92 10.52 -10.97
C LEU A 250 -31.55 11.10 -10.63
N PHE A 251 -31.33 11.57 -9.41
CA PHE A 251 -30.11 12.30 -9.03
C PHE A 251 -29.26 11.57 -7.99
N LEU A 252 -29.87 10.76 -7.13
CA LEU A 252 -29.15 10.08 -6.04
C LEU A 252 -28.84 8.61 -6.33
N LYS A 253 -29.63 7.96 -7.20
CA LYS A 253 -29.37 6.59 -7.61
C LYS A 253 -28.19 6.57 -8.57
N HIS A 254 -27.07 6.06 -8.08
CA HIS A 254 -25.88 5.84 -8.88
C HIS A 254 -26.15 4.81 -9.98
N ASP A 255 -25.69 5.11 -11.19
CA ASP A 255 -25.77 4.21 -12.34
C ASP A 255 -24.39 3.53 -12.50
N PRO A 256 -24.29 2.21 -12.23
CA PRO A 256 -23.03 1.49 -12.30
C PRO A 256 -22.36 1.57 -13.67
N VAL A 257 -23.15 1.62 -14.76
CA VAL A 257 -22.60 1.69 -16.12
C VAL A 257 -21.95 3.05 -16.35
N ARG A 258 -22.63 4.14 -15.97
CA ARG A 258 -22.13 5.51 -16.10
C ARG A 258 -20.90 5.73 -15.22
N ASP A 259 -20.93 5.26 -13.98
CA ASP A 259 -19.81 5.38 -13.04
C ASP A 259 -18.58 4.64 -13.54
N GLY A 260 -18.74 3.41 -14.06
CA GLY A 260 -17.66 2.63 -14.67
C GLY A 260 -17.02 3.33 -15.88
N LYS A 261 -17.83 3.94 -16.76
CA LYS A 261 -17.32 4.71 -17.91
C LYS A 261 -16.58 5.97 -17.48
N ASN A 262 -17.13 6.71 -16.52
CA ASN A 262 -16.55 7.95 -16.04
C ASN A 262 -15.16 7.71 -15.43
N ILE A 263 -15.01 6.66 -14.62
CA ILE A 263 -13.74 6.37 -13.98
C ILE A 263 -12.70 5.81 -14.96
N ALA A 264 -13.11 4.97 -15.91
CA ALA A 264 -12.24 4.56 -17.02
C ALA A 264 -11.78 5.77 -17.86
N THR A 265 -12.68 6.73 -18.12
CA THR A 265 -12.34 7.98 -18.84
C THR A 265 -11.34 8.82 -18.06
N ALA A 266 -11.45 8.89 -16.73
CA ALA A 266 -10.49 9.60 -15.89
C ALA A 266 -9.10 8.93 -15.93
N PHE A 267 -9.05 7.59 -15.88
CA PHE A 267 -7.82 6.83 -16.05
C PHE A 267 -7.20 7.08 -17.44
N CYS A 268 -8.01 7.05 -18.50
CA CYS A 268 -7.54 7.34 -19.86
C CYS A 268 -6.91 8.71 -20.01
N LYS A 269 -7.48 9.74 -19.38
CA LYS A 269 -6.89 11.08 -19.36
C LYS A 269 -5.51 11.10 -18.68
N CYS A 270 -5.28 10.28 -17.66
CA CYS A 270 -3.96 10.14 -17.05
C CYS A 270 -2.95 9.55 -18.04
N VAL A 271 -3.33 8.51 -18.79
CA VAL A 271 -2.47 7.89 -19.81
C VAL A 271 -2.18 8.86 -20.95
N GLU A 272 -3.20 9.52 -21.49
CA GLU A 272 -3.06 10.49 -22.59
C GLU A 272 -2.13 11.64 -22.19
N SER A 273 -2.33 12.23 -20.99
CA SER A 273 -1.46 13.27 -20.43
C SER A 273 -0.01 12.81 -20.24
N SER A 274 0.19 11.58 -19.74
CA SER A 274 1.53 10.98 -19.61
C SER A 274 2.22 10.81 -20.96
N ASN A 275 1.49 10.36 -21.98
CA ASN A 275 2.02 10.23 -23.35
C ASN A 275 2.39 11.60 -23.94
N GLU A 276 1.53 12.62 -23.79
CA GLU A 276 1.82 13.97 -24.26
C GLU A 276 3.09 14.53 -23.61
N ASN A 277 3.24 14.33 -22.30
CA ASN A 277 4.42 14.80 -21.58
C ASN A 277 5.67 14.01 -21.99
N ASN A 278 5.58 12.70 -22.21
CA ASN A 278 6.70 11.90 -22.71
C ASN A 278 7.13 12.35 -24.11
N ILE A 279 6.18 12.61 -25.01
CA ILE A 279 6.46 13.19 -26.33
C ILE A 279 7.19 14.53 -26.19
N LYS A 280 6.72 15.44 -25.32
CA LYS A 280 7.40 16.72 -25.06
C LYS A 280 8.84 16.52 -24.58
N ILE A 281 9.07 15.60 -23.65
CA ILE A 281 10.42 15.29 -23.14
C ILE A 281 11.31 14.68 -24.22
N HIS A 282 10.79 13.76 -25.03
CA HIS A 282 11.55 13.19 -26.14
C HIS A 282 11.91 14.27 -27.17
N LYS A 283 11.01 15.21 -27.48
CA LYS A 283 11.31 16.38 -28.33
C LYS A 283 12.41 17.25 -27.72
N ILE A 284 12.34 17.56 -26.42
CA ILE A 284 13.36 18.34 -25.70
C ILE A 284 14.72 17.63 -25.69
N PHE A 285 14.71 16.32 -25.46
CA PHE A 285 15.91 15.50 -25.46
C PHE A 285 16.57 15.50 -26.84
N LEU A 286 15.79 15.28 -27.91
CA LEU A 286 16.27 15.32 -29.29
C LEU A 286 16.82 16.70 -29.68
N SER A 287 16.12 17.79 -29.33
CA SER A 287 16.56 19.15 -29.66
C SER A 287 17.81 19.57 -28.90
N SER A 288 18.01 19.04 -27.69
CA SER A 288 19.15 19.38 -26.82
C SER A 288 20.29 18.36 -26.93
N PHE A 289 20.14 17.31 -27.75
CA PHE A 289 21.03 16.16 -27.78
C PHE A 289 22.49 16.54 -28.06
N SER A 290 22.74 17.39 -29.04
CA SER A 290 24.09 17.87 -29.39
C SER A 290 24.71 18.76 -28.30
N THR A 291 23.89 19.43 -27.50
CA THR A 291 24.37 20.32 -26.42
C THR A 291 24.92 19.51 -25.24
N TYR A 292 24.42 18.30 -25.03
CA TYR A 292 24.85 17.46 -23.90
C TYR A 292 26.22 16.78 -24.08
N ASN A 293 26.73 16.68 -25.31
CA ASN A 293 28.04 16.07 -25.62
C ASN A 293 28.27 14.70 -24.95
N PHE A 294 27.30 13.79 -25.06
CA PHE A 294 27.40 12.45 -24.47
C PHE A 294 28.57 11.67 -25.06
N ASN A 295 29.42 11.11 -24.19
CA ASN A 295 30.50 10.22 -24.61
C ASN A 295 30.06 8.76 -24.59
N LYS A 296 29.05 8.43 -23.76
CA LYS A 296 28.52 7.07 -23.62
C LYS A 296 27.02 7.04 -23.87
N ARG A 297 26.53 5.96 -24.50
CA ARG A 297 25.08 5.71 -24.67
C ARG A 297 24.35 5.68 -23.33
N ASN A 298 25.00 5.15 -22.30
CA ASN A 298 24.40 5.09 -20.96
C ASN A 298 24.21 6.49 -20.34
N GLU A 299 25.11 7.45 -20.61
CA GLU A 299 24.93 8.84 -20.15
C GLU A 299 23.68 9.47 -20.77
N ALA A 300 23.47 9.22 -22.07
CA ALA A 300 22.28 9.69 -22.78
C ALA A 300 20.99 9.07 -22.23
N ARG A 301 20.98 7.75 -21.95
CA ARG A 301 19.84 7.07 -21.30
C ARG A 301 19.57 7.59 -19.90
N ASN A 302 20.61 7.79 -19.10
CA ASN A 302 20.48 8.35 -17.76
C ASN A 302 19.90 9.76 -17.81
N LYS A 303 20.32 10.60 -18.77
CA LYS A 303 19.75 11.93 -18.95
C LYS A 303 18.29 11.88 -19.38
N LEU A 304 17.93 10.98 -20.29
CA LEU A 304 16.54 10.77 -20.68
C LEU A 304 15.66 10.35 -19.48
N GLN A 305 16.14 9.40 -18.66
CA GLN A 305 15.46 8.96 -17.44
C GLN A 305 15.33 10.09 -16.41
N GLU A 306 16.37 10.93 -16.25
CA GLU A 306 16.33 12.10 -15.38
C GLU A 306 15.21 13.05 -15.79
N LEU A 307 15.09 13.33 -17.10
CA LEU A 307 14.01 14.17 -17.63
C LEU A 307 12.64 13.51 -17.38
N GLN A 308 12.50 12.20 -17.62
CA GLN A 308 11.24 11.47 -17.45
C GLN A 308 10.77 11.32 -15.98
N LYS A 309 11.65 11.56 -15.00
CA LYS A 309 11.36 11.33 -13.57
C LYS A 309 10.15 12.13 -13.06
N SER A 310 9.98 13.38 -13.50
CA SER A 310 8.83 14.20 -13.08
C SER A 310 7.51 13.67 -13.63
N ILE A 311 7.50 13.21 -14.88
CA ILE A 311 6.31 12.62 -15.53
C ILE A 311 5.89 11.34 -14.81
N GLY A 312 6.85 10.47 -14.49
CA GLY A 312 6.57 9.23 -13.79
C GLY A 312 5.82 9.48 -12.47
N LYS A 313 6.23 10.52 -11.73
CA LYS A 313 5.54 10.93 -10.49
C LYS A 313 4.11 11.43 -10.76
N GLU A 314 3.93 12.35 -11.71
CA GLU A 314 2.60 12.89 -12.05
C GLU A 314 1.63 11.78 -12.53
N TYR A 315 2.14 10.83 -13.32
CA TYR A 315 1.36 9.70 -13.80
C TYR A 315 0.93 8.77 -12.67
N ILE A 316 1.84 8.45 -11.74
CA ILE A 316 1.54 7.65 -10.55
C ILE A 316 0.47 8.36 -9.71
N GLU A 317 0.64 9.64 -9.39
CA GLU A 317 -0.33 10.40 -8.60
C GLU A 317 -1.72 10.46 -9.27
N CYS A 318 -1.77 10.62 -10.61
CA CYS A 318 -3.02 10.63 -11.37
C CYS A 318 -3.72 9.26 -11.35
N THR A 319 -2.97 8.19 -11.59
CA THR A 319 -3.51 6.82 -11.64
C THR A 319 -3.91 6.31 -10.26
N GLU A 320 -3.17 6.62 -9.21
CA GLU A 320 -3.56 6.34 -7.82
C GLU A 320 -4.88 7.05 -7.47
N LYS A 321 -5.05 8.31 -7.85
CA LYS A 321 -6.30 9.04 -7.64
C LYS A 321 -7.47 8.38 -8.36
N ALA A 322 -7.28 7.94 -9.61
CA ALA A 322 -8.29 7.20 -10.36
C ALA A 322 -8.59 5.85 -9.70
N GLN A 323 -7.58 5.13 -9.22
CA GLN A 323 -7.76 3.84 -8.54
C GLN A 323 -8.52 3.98 -7.22
N ILE A 324 -8.21 5.00 -6.42
CA ILE A 324 -8.94 5.30 -5.18
C ILE A 324 -10.42 5.56 -5.49
N GLN A 325 -10.71 6.32 -6.54
CA GLN A 325 -12.09 6.57 -6.98
C GLN A 325 -12.78 5.31 -7.49
N TYR A 326 -12.07 4.43 -8.22
CA TYR A 326 -12.58 3.13 -8.63
C TYR A 326 -13.00 2.30 -7.41
N ASN A 327 -12.11 2.11 -6.44
CA ASN A 327 -12.39 1.32 -5.22
C ASN A 327 -13.57 1.91 -4.41
N GLN A 328 -13.66 3.24 -4.35
CA GLN A 328 -14.78 3.94 -3.68
C GLN A 328 -16.13 3.76 -4.38
N LEU A 329 -16.14 3.58 -5.71
CA LEU A 329 -17.36 3.32 -6.47
C LEU A 329 -17.72 1.83 -6.43
N GLU A 330 -16.74 0.95 -6.58
CA GLU A 330 -16.88 -0.51 -6.51
C GLU A 330 -17.50 -0.95 -5.18
N SER A 331 -16.99 -0.43 -4.06
CA SER A 331 -17.53 -0.71 -2.72
C SER A 331 -18.99 -0.30 -2.53
N ARG A 332 -19.53 0.63 -3.33
CA ARG A 332 -20.97 0.97 -3.30
C ARG A 332 -21.84 -0.13 -3.90
N TYR A 333 -21.29 -0.92 -4.81
CA TYR A 333 -22.00 -1.96 -5.54
C TYR A 333 -21.76 -3.37 -4.97
N ILE A 334 -20.87 -3.53 -3.99
CA ILE A 334 -20.45 -4.84 -3.45
C ILE A 334 -21.61 -5.71 -2.93
N ASN A 335 -22.69 -5.07 -2.45
CA ASN A 335 -23.88 -5.77 -1.92
C ASN A 335 -24.90 -6.14 -3.02
N ASN A 336 -24.64 -5.79 -4.28
CA ASN A 336 -25.52 -6.06 -5.42
C ASN A 336 -24.67 -6.56 -6.60
N GLU A 337 -24.57 -7.89 -6.72
CA GLU A 337 -23.75 -8.57 -7.72
C GLU A 337 -24.04 -8.11 -9.16
N GLU A 338 -25.32 -7.92 -9.52
CA GLU A 338 -25.70 -7.46 -10.86
C GLU A 338 -25.16 -6.05 -11.15
N SER A 339 -25.26 -5.15 -10.17
CA SER A 339 -24.77 -3.77 -10.31
C SER A 339 -23.24 -3.72 -10.33
N LEU A 340 -22.58 -4.54 -9.51
CA LEU A 340 -21.13 -4.68 -9.51
C LEU A 340 -20.63 -5.18 -10.87
N ASN A 341 -21.23 -6.25 -11.41
CA ASN A 341 -20.88 -6.78 -12.72
C ASN A 341 -21.06 -5.73 -13.82
N LYS A 342 -22.16 -4.96 -13.81
CA LYS A 342 -22.36 -3.85 -14.76
C LYS A 342 -21.28 -2.77 -14.64
N PHE A 343 -20.89 -2.41 -13.42
CA PHE A 343 -19.84 -1.43 -13.17
C PHE A 343 -18.48 -1.91 -13.70
N THR A 344 -18.05 -3.10 -13.29
CA THR A 344 -16.75 -3.69 -13.66
C THR A 344 -16.65 -3.96 -15.16
N GLN A 345 -17.72 -4.47 -15.78
CA GLN A 345 -17.76 -4.70 -17.24
C GLN A 345 -17.70 -3.37 -18.00
N SER A 346 -18.44 -2.35 -17.56
CA SER A 346 -18.42 -1.03 -18.17
C SER A 346 -17.05 -0.37 -18.08
N TYR A 347 -16.40 -0.44 -16.92
CA TYR A 347 -15.02 0.01 -16.70
C TYR A 347 -14.04 -0.71 -17.63
N THR A 348 -14.07 -2.05 -17.63
CA THR A 348 -13.14 -2.88 -18.43
C THR A 348 -13.30 -2.60 -19.92
N ASN A 349 -14.54 -2.57 -20.43
CA ASN A 349 -14.80 -2.28 -21.84
C ASN A 349 -14.29 -0.90 -22.23
N GLN A 350 -14.51 0.12 -21.40
CA GLN A 350 -14.05 1.47 -21.68
C GLN A 350 -12.52 1.60 -21.58
N ASN A 351 -11.89 0.87 -20.64
CA ASN A 351 -10.45 0.84 -20.49
C ASN A 351 -9.74 0.12 -21.65
N VAL A 352 -10.38 -0.89 -22.26
CA VAL A 352 -9.86 -1.54 -23.49
C VAL A 352 -9.91 -0.59 -24.69
N ILE A 353 -10.93 0.28 -24.77
CA ILE A 353 -11.07 1.31 -25.82
C ILE A 353 -10.09 2.48 -25.59
N CYS A 354 -9.39 2.49 -24.45
CA CYS A 354 -8.39 3.48 -24.13
C CYS A 354 -7.16 3.36 -25.02
N GLN A 355 -7.25 3.89 -26.23
CA GLN A 355 -6.14 4.07 -27.16
C GLN A 355 -5.87 5.57 -27.25
N PRO A 356 -4.89 6.09 -26.50
CA PRO A 356 -4.51 7.48 -26.56
C PRO A 356 -4.22 7.87 -28.01
N SER A 357 -4.80 8.98 -28.46
CA SER A 357 -4.64 9.46 -29.85
C SER A 357 -3.17 9.68 -30.25
N ASN A 358 -2.30 9.85 -29.26
CA ASN A 358 -0.88 10.15 -29.37
C ASN A 358 0.05 8.92 -29.24
N GLU A 359 -0.47 7.69 -29.13
CA GLU A 359 0.34 6.48 -28.94
C GLU A 359 1.30 6.23 -30.11
N SER A 360 0.82 6.39 -31.36
CA SER A 360 1.66 6.25 -32.55
C SER A 360 2.77 7.31 -32.61
N GLU A 361 2.48 8.55 -32.20
CA GLU A 361 3.49 9.62 -32.15
C GLU A 361 4.55 9.32 -31.08
N LEU A 362 4.13 8.84 -29.90
CA LEU A 362 5.03 8.42 -28.83
C LEU A 362 5.97 7.29 -29.28
N HIS A 363 5.46 6.28 -29.98
CA HIS A 363 6.30 5.20 -30.51
C HIS A 363 7.29 5.70 -31.56
N SER A 364 6.83 6.56 -32.47
CA SER A 364 7.71 7.15 -33.49
C SER A 364 8.86 7.91 -32.85
N ILE A 365 8.55 8.83 -31.92
CA ILE A 365 9.58 9.67 -31.32
C ILE A 365 10.50 8.89 -30.36
N ALA A 366 9.99 7.87 -29.68
CA ALA A 366 10.82 6.96 -28.88
C ALA A 366 11.83 6.21 -29.76
N SER A 367 11.42 5.81 -30.97
CA SER A 367 12.30 5.19 -31.97
C SER A 367 13.37 6.16 -32.49
N ASP A 368 13.00 7.43 -32.70
CA ASP A 368 13.94 8.49 -33.08
C ASP A 368 14.97 8.76 -31.97
N VAL A 369 14.52 8.82 -30.71
CA VAL A 369 15.39 8.94 -29.53
C VAL A 369 16.37 7.77 -29.46
N GLN A 370 15.89 6.54 -29.61
CA GLN A 370 16.74 5.36 -29.57
C GLN A 370 17.75 5.36 -30.73
N SER A 371 17.30 5.68 -31.94
CA SER A 371 18.17 5.80 -33.12
C SER A 371 19.25 6.86 -32.89
N LYS A 372 18.91 7.99 -32.27
CA LYS A 372 19.86 9.05 -31.92
C LYS A 372 20.86 8.59 -30.87
N ILE A 373 20.43 7.88 -29.82
CA ILE A 373 21.32 7.29 -28.81
C ILE A 373 22.30 6.30 -29.47
N LEU A 374 21.84 5.48 -30.42
CA LEU A 374 22.69 4.54 -31.15
C LEU A 374 23.78 5.21 -32.00
N THR A 375 23.65 6.51 -32.32
CA THR A 375 24.73 7.26 -32.99
C THR A 375 25.93 7.59 -32.10
N ILE A 376 25.78 7.47 -30.77
CA ILE A 376 26.89 7.67 -29.83
C ILE A 376 27.82 6.47 -29.90
N LYS A 377 29.09 6.72 -30.24
CA LYS A 377 30.15 5.72 -30.20
C LYS A 377 30.68 5.63 -28.78
N ASP A 378 30.36 4.55 -28.07
CA ASP A 378 30.94 4.31 -26.76
C ASP A 378 32.47 4.19 -26.85
N PRO A 379 33.22 4.80 -25.92
CA PRO A 379 34.66 4.68 -25.89
C PRO A 379 35.04 3.21 -25.73
N GLU A 380 36.02 2.80 -26.51
CA GLU A 380 36.60 1.46 -26.42
C GLU A 380 37.19 1.23 -25.01
N PRO A 381 37.15 -0.01 -24.47
CA PRO A 381 37.79 -0.33 -23.20
C PRO A 381 39.26 0.05 -23.19
N ASP A 382 39.64 0.96 -22.30
CA ASP A 382 41.04 1.27 -22.04
C ASP A 382 41.70 0.19 -21.19
N ILE A 383 43.02 0.29 -21.01
CA ILE A 383 43.79 -0.71 -20.28
C ILE A 383 43.37 -0.85 -18.80
N GLU A 384 42.88 0.22 -18.17
CA GLU A 384 42.45 0.18 -16.77
C GLU A 384 41.08 -0.51 -16.63
N LYS A 385 40.16 -0.25 -17.56
CA LYS A 385 38.90 -0.98 -17.68
C LYS A 385 39.17 -2.48 -17.92
N ILE A 386 40.11 -2.81 -18.81
CA ILE A 386 40.46 -4.21 -19.07
C ILE A 386 41.03 -4.89 -17.83
N LYS A 387 41.95 -4.26 -17.10
CA LYS A 387 42.46 -4.80 -15.82
C LYS A 387 41.32 -5.06 -14.83
N SER A 388 40.40 -4.10 -14.70
CA SER A 388 39.24 -4.24 -13.80
C SER A 388 38.33 -5.40 -14.21
N ASP A 389 38.09 -5.60 -15.51
CA ASP A 389 37.21 -6.66 -16.01
C ASP A 389 37.84 -8.06 -15.93
N LEU A 390 39.18 -8.12 -15.93
CA LEU A 390 39.92 -9.34 -15.71
C LEU A 390 39.82 -9.84 -14.26
N ILE A 391 39.51 -8.99 -13.28
CA ILE A 391 39.37 -9.42 -11.89
C ILE A 391 38.26 -10.48 -11.76
N GLY A 392 38.59 -11.59 -11.09
CA GLY A 392 37.73 -12.76 -10.95
C GLY A 392 37.73 -13.69 -12.16
N LYS A 393 38.45 -13.36 -13.24
CA LYS A 393 38.65 -14.24 -14.39
C LYS A 393 39.86 -15.15 -14.16
N LYS A 394 39.86 -16.28 -14.86
CA LYS A 394 40.91 -17.29 -14.78
C LYS A 394 41.39 -17.68 -16.16
N ILE A 395 42.71 -17.82 -16.28
CA ILE A 395 43.40 -18.51 -17.36
C ILE A 395 44.16 -19.72 -16.80
N PRO A 396 44.62 -20.68 -17.62
CA PRO A 396 45.29 -21.89 -17.13
C PRO A 396 46.41 -21.62 -16.12
N GLY A 397 47.26 -20.62 -16.35
CA GLY A 397 48.37 -20.30 -15.44
C GLY A 397 48.12 -19.19 -14.44
N TRP A 398 46.97 -18.50 -14.47
CA TRP A 398 46.75 -17.35 -13.59
C TRP A 398 45.29 -17.18 -13.19
N ASN A 399 45.08 -16.73 -11.96
CA ASN A 399 43.78 -16.27 -11.48
C ASN A 399 43.93 -14.80 -11.09
N PHE A 400 43.19 -13.91 -11.76
CA PHE A 400 43.31 -12.47 -11.56
C PHE A 400 42.50 -12.07 -10.31
N ASN A 401 43.14 -11.96 -9.15
CA ASN A 401 42.39 -11.71 -7.90
C ASN A 401 42.33 -10.23 -7.52
N SER A 402 43.30 -9.43 -7.96
CA SER A 402 43.38 -8.02 -7.56
C SER A 402 44.13 -7.15 -8.57
N LEU A 403 43.85 -5.84 -8.54
CA LEU A 403 44.53 -4.87 -9.41
C LEU A 403 46.03 -4.74 -9.11
N SER A 404 46.47 -5.05 -7.89
CA SER A 404 47.88 -5.01 -7.50
C SER A 404 48.72 -6.14 -8.10
N GLU A 405 48.09 -7.17 -8.67
CA GLU A 405 48.81 -8.21 -9.42
C GLU A 405 49.36 -7.68 -10.76
N PHE A 406 48.81 -6.58 -11.29
CA PHE A 406 49.22 -6.01 -12.57
C PHE A 406 50.37 -5.01 -12.39
N ASN A 407 51.61 -5.47 -12.52
CA ASN A 407 52.79 -4.59 -12.50
C ASN A 407 52.87 -3.74 -13.77
N GLN A 408 52.60 -4.33 -14.93
CA GLN A 408 52.52 -3.64 -16.22
C GLN A 408 51.48 -4.32 -17.11
N ALA A 409 50.76 -3.54 -17.91
CA ALA A 409 49.88 -4.05 -18.94
C ALA A 409 49.99 -3.17 -20.19
N LYS A 410 50.17 -3.78 -21.36
CA LYS A 410 50.32 -3.07 -22.63
C LYS A 410 49.55 -3.80 -23.73
N VAL A 411 48.68 -3.08 -24.44
CA VAL A 411 48.05 -3.59 -25.66
C VAL A 411 49.11 -3.66 -26.75
N SER A 412 49.38 -4.85 -27.28
CA SER A 412 50.34 -5.06 -28.37
C SER A 412 49.70 -5.28 -29.73
N ASN A 413 48.45 -5.72 -29.78
CA ASN A 413 47.67 -5.78 -31.01
C ASN A 413 46.18 -5.56 -30.71
N MET A 414 45.44 -5.04 -31.69
CA MET A 414 44.00 -4.84 -31.61
C MET A 414 43.35 -5.23 -32.94
N VAL A 415 42.25 -5.96 -32.88
CA VAL A 415 41.47 -6.36 -34.05
C VAL A 415 40.03 -5.91 -33.87
N HIS A 416 39.53 -5.13 -34.82
CA HIS A 416 38.15 -4.63 -34.82
C HIS A 416 37.26 -5.50 -35.71
N GLY A 417 36.14 -5.96 -35.16
CA GLY A 417 34.97 -6.48 -35.86
C GLY A 417 33.81 -5.47 -35.82
N SER A 418 32.66 -5.86 -36.37
CA SER A 418 31.44 -5.02 -36.40
C SER A 418 30.90 -4.69 -35.00
N ASP A 419 30.93 -5.67 -34.11
CA ASP A 419 30.33 -5.66 -32.78
C ASP A 419 31.25 -6.33 -31.76
N ARG A 420 32.52 -6.56 -32.12
CA ARG A 420 33.52 -7.25 -31.32
C ARG A 420 34.87 -6.57 -31.47
N ILE A 421 35.60 -6.38 -30.38
CA ILE A 421 37.01 -5.95 -30.41
C ILE A 421 37.83 -6.95 -29.64
N GLU A 422 38.98 -7.32 -30.19
CA GLU A 422 39.93 -8.22 -29.56
C GLU A 422 41.24 -7.50 -29.28
N TYR A 423 41.72 -7.61 -28.04
CA TYR A 423 42.98 -7.06 -27.57
C TYR A 423 43.96 -8.18 -27.31
N THR A 424 45.14 -8.11 -27.93
CA THR A 424 46.30 -8.87 -27.47
C THR A 424 47.05 -8.02 -26.47
N ILE A 425 47.23 -8.53 -25.25
CA ILE A 425 47.77 -7.76 -24.13
C ILE A 425 48.99 -8.48 -23.56
N ASP A 426 50.10 -7.75 -23.49
CA ASP A 426 51.30 -8.14 -22.74
C ASP A 426 51.17 -7.68 -21.29
N LEU A 427 51.30 -8.63 -20.36
CA LEU A 427 51.15 -8.45 -18.92
C LEU A 427 52.46 -8.78 -18.21
N SER A 428 52.85 -7.93 -17.27
CA SER A 428 53.79 -8.25 -16.19
C SER A 428 52.98 -8.41 -14.92
N LEU A 429 52.96 -9.63 -14.39
CA LEU A 429 52.15 -10.04 -13.24
C LEU A 429 53.04 -10.30 -12.02
N ILE A 430 52.56 -9.94 -10.83
CA ILE A 430 53.21 -10.24 -9.56
C ILE A 430 52.34 -11.18 -8.75
N ASN A 431 52.90 -12.29 -8.30
CA ASN A 431 52.20 -13.18 -7.39
C ASN A 431 52.29 -12.61 -5.96
N PHE A 432 51.15 -12.28 -5.37
CA PHE A 432 51.12 -11.68 -4.03
C PHE A 432 51.80 -12.51 -2.94
N ARG A 433 51.79 -13.85 -3.06
CA ARG A 433 52.37 -14.77 -2.06
C ARG A 433 53.87 -14.96 -2.23
N SER A 434 54.33 -15.21 -3.46
CA SER A 434 55.74 -15.50 -3.73
C SER A 434 56.56 -14.26 -4.08
N LYS A 435 55.91 -13.13 -4.37
CA LYS A 435 56.51 -11.94 -5.00
C LYS A 435 57.18 -12.22 -6.35
N GLY A 436 56.94 -13.39 -6.94
CA GLY A 436 57.45 -13.77 -8.25
C GLY A 436 56.85 -12.89 -9.35
N GLN A 437 57.69 -12.50 -10.30
CA GLN A 437 57.27 -11.80 -11.51
C GLN A 437 57.05 -12.79 -12.64
N HIS A 438 55.95 -12.60 -13.38
CA HIS A 438 55.53 -13.46 -14.46
C HIS A 438 55.22 -12.60 -15.69
N THR A 439 55.57 -13.08 -16.87
CA THR A 439 55.15 -12.44 -18.12
C THR A 439 54.04 -13.27 -18.73
N ALA A 440 52.90 -12.65 -19.03
CA ALA A 440 51.81 -13.30 -19.72
C ALA A 440 51.44 -12.53 -20.98
N LYS A 441 50.97 -13.24 -21.99
CA LYS A 441 50.29 -12.68 -23.14
C LYS A 441 48.92 -13.29 -23.23
N ILE A 442 47.90 -12.44 -23.29
CA ILE A 442 46.50 -12.88 -23.33
C ILE A 442 45.77 -12.24 -24.50
N LEU A 443 44.70 -12.89 -24.94
CA LEU A 443 43.69 -12.35 -25.84
C LEU A 443 42.44 -12.03 -25.00
N VAL A 444 41.98 -10.79 -25.04
CA VAL A 444 40.74 -10.35 -24.40
C VAL A 444 39.76 -9.90 -25.47
N ALA A 445 38.54 -10.42 -25.46
CA ALA A 445 37.49 -10.00 -26.37
C ALA A 445 36.40 -9.24 -25.64
N TYR A 446 35.92 -8.17 -26.28
CA TYR A 446 34.76 -7.41 -25.89
C TYR A 446 33.71 -7.47 -26.99
N LYS A 447 32.44 -7.45 -26.60
CA LYS A 447 31.31 -7.31 -27.52
C LYS A 447 30.56 -6.00 -27.26
N GLN A 448 30.04 -5.40 -28.31
CA GLN A 448 29.26 -4.18 -28.23
C GLN A 448 27.79 -4.52 -28.02
N GLY A 449 27.27 -4.22 -26.83
CA GLY A 449 25.85 -4.36 -26.50
C GLY A 449 25.09 -3.05 -26.64
N ASN A 450 23.85 -3.01 -26.15
CA ASN A 450 23.08 -1.78 -26.06
C ASN A 450 23.72 -0.77 -25.08
N ASP A 451 24.32 -1.26 -23.99
CA ASP A 451 24.88 -0.45 -22.89
C ASP A 451 26.38 -0.18 -23.02
N GLY A 452 26.97 -0.50 -24.18
CA GLY A 452 28.40 -0.32 -24.46
C GLY A 452 29.16 -1.62 -24.57
N TRP A 453 30.48 -1.53 -24.42
CA TRP A 453 31.37 -2.67 -24.50
C TRP A 453 31.29 -3.50 -23.22
N TYR A 454 31.00 -4.78 -23.36
CA TYR A 454 31.03 -5.74 -22.25
C TYR A 454 32.09 -6.81 -22.51
N PHE A 455 32.73 -7.24 -21.43
CA PHE A 455 33.73 -8.29 -21.46
C PHE A 455 33.09 -9.62 -21.90
N ASP A 456 33.62 -10.23 -22.94
CA ASP A 456 33.11 -11.49 -23.51
C ASP A 456 33.97 -12.67 -23.02
N GLU A 457 35.26 -12.67 -23.34
CA GLU A 457 36.16 -13.77 -23.02
C GLU A 457 37.61 -13.32 -22.80
N VAL A 458 38.38 -14.14 -22.06
CA VAL A 458 39.84 -14.07 -21.98
C VAL A 458 40.43 -15.44 -22.31
N LYS A 459 41.48 -15.43 -23.13
CA LYS A 459 42.25 -16.62 -23.52
C LYS A 459 43.73 -16.37 -23.25
N GLU A 460 44.40 -17.36 -22.67
CA GLU A 460 45.86 -17.32 -22.54
C GLU A 460 46.51 -17.65 -23.87
N ILE A 461 47.46 -16.81 -24.30
CA ILE A 461 48.35 -17.11 -25.42
C ILE A 461 49.60 -17.78 -24.84
N PHE A 462 50.21 -17.18 -23.83
CA PHE A 462 51.24 -17.83 -23.02
C PHE A 462 51.40 -17.17 -21.65
N ILE A 463 52.06 -17.87 -20.74
CA ILE A 463 52.53 -17.33 -19.46
C ILE A 463 53.89 -17.92 -19.10
N THR A 464 54.72 -17.15 -18.41
CA THR A 464 56.05 -17.55 -17.98
C THR A 464 56.19 -17.70 -16.47
N PHE A 465 56.95 -18.71 -16.04
CA PHE A 465 57.32 -18.93 -14.63
C PHE A 465 58.81 -19.14 -14.51
N LEU A 466 59.43 -18.39 -13.61
CA LEU A 466 60.83 -18.57 -13.25
C LEU A 466 60.95 -19.72 -12.25
N ASN A 467 61.82 -20.68 -12.53
CA ASN A 467 62.06 -21.83 -11.67
C ASN A 467 63.56 -21.95 -11.38
N ASN A 468 63.91 -21.98 -10.09
CA ASN A 468 65.29 -22.14 -9.67
C ASN A 468 65.71 -23.62 -9.79
N ALA A 469 66.82 -23.87 -10.48
CA ALA A 469 67.48 -25.16 -10.55
C ALA A 469 68.72 -25.11 -9.64
N PRO A 470 68.68 -25.72 -8.45
CA PRO A 470 69.80 -25.69 -7.52
C PRO A 470 70.94 -26.61 -7.98
N VAL A 471 72.13 -26.40 -7.42
CA VAL A 471 73.30 -27.28 -7.62
C VAL A 471 73.14 -28.52 -6.73
N ASN A 472 73.51 -29.70 -7.23
CA ASN A 472 73.56 -30.96 -6.48
C ASN A 472 72.23 -31.41 -5.83
N SER A 473 71.10 -30.80 -6.18
CA SER A 473 69.79 -31.18 -5.66
C SER A 473 68.71 -30.98 -6.72
N TRP A 474 67.65 -31.77 -6.63
CA TRP A 474 66.53 -31.72 -7.55
C TRP A 474 65.44 -30.79 -7.02
N ASN A 475 65.04 -29.80 -7.82
CA ASN A 475 63.84 -29.01 -7.58
C ASN A 475 62.67 -29.54 -8.40
N SER A 476 61.51 -29.74 -7.76
CA SER A 476 60.31 -30.23 -8.44
C SER A 476 59.51 -29.07 -9.03
N VAL A 477 59.14 -29.19 -10.29
CA VAL A 477 58.25 -28.27 -10.99
C VAL A 477 57.05 -29.07 -11.49
N ALA A 478 55.85 -28.57 -11.21
CA ALA A 478 54.62 -29.14 -11.75
C ALA A 478 54.20 -28.34 -13.00
N PRO A 479 54.28 -28.92 -14.22
CA PRO A 479 53.80 -28.24 -15.41
C PRO A 479 52.31 -27.89 -15.31
N LEU A 480 51.91 -26.78 -15.93
CA LEU A 480 50.49 -26.42 -16.02
C LEU A 480 49.71 -27.48 -16.81
N SER A 481 48.57 -27.90 -16.27
CA SER A 481 47.67 -28.82 -16.95
C SER A 481 47.12 -28.21 -18.23
N ASN A 482 46.92 -29.03 -19.26
CA ASN A 482 46.45 -28.62 -20.59
C ASN A 482 47.34 -27.59 -21.31
N CYS A 483 48.59 -27.39 -20.86
CA CYS A 483 49.56 -26.57 -21.55
C CYS A 483 50.67 -27.43 -22.17
N SER A 484 51.22 -26.95 -23.27
CA SER A 484 52.59 -27.26 -23.69
C SER A 484 53.55 -26.29 -23.02
N TYR A 485 54.83 -26.63 -22.91
CA TYR A 485 55.81 -25.68 -22.42
C TYR A 485 57.15 -25.82 -23.12
N VAL A 486 57.90 -24.73 -23.10
CA VAL A 486 59.28 -24.62 -23.54
C VAL A 486 60.10 -24.05 -22.38
N ILE A 487 61.25 -24.65 -22.11
CA ILE A 487 62.21 -24.13 -21.14
C ILE A 487 63.16 -23.21 -21.91
N ILE A 488 63.24 -21.95 -21.49
CA ILE A 488 64.16 -20.96 -22.04
C ILE A 488 65.34 -20.89 -21.07
N ASP A 489 66.47 -21.48 -21.47
CA ASP A 489 67.67 -21.65 -20.64
C ASP A 489 68.76 -20.60 -20.88
N ASN A 490 68.66 -19.81 -21.95
CA ASN A 490 69.64 -18.78 -22.31
C ASN A 490 71.10 -19.30 -22.40
N GLY A 491 71.29 -20.58 -22.78
CA GLY A 491 72.60 -21.22 -22.90
C GLY A 491 73.10 -21.91 -21.63
N LEU A 492 72.37 -21.84 -20.52
CA LEU A 492 72.74 -22.47 -19.25
C LEU A 492 72.47 -23.97 -19.28
N ARG A 493 73.35 -24.78 -18.68
CA ARG A 493 73.23 -26.24 -18.69
C ARG A 493 72.51 -26.75 -17.45
N TYR A 494 71.65 -27.74 -17.63
CA TYR A 494 70.89 -28.34 -16.54
C TYR A 494 70.57 -29.82 -16.78
N TRP A 495 70.15 -30.49 -15.73
CA TRP A 495 69.54 -31.81 -15.78
C TRP A 495 68.03 -31.69 -15.68
N VAL A 496 67.31 -32.53 -16.43
CA VAL A 496 65.85 -32.72 -16.34
C VAL A 496 65.55 -34.17 -16.05
N GLN A 497 64.61 -34.45 -15.16
CA GLN A 497 64.11 -35.81 -14.87
C GLN A 497 62.59 -35.89 -15.00
N ASP A 498 62.09 -36.89 -15.75
CA ASP A 498 60.65 -37.09 -16.01
C ASP A 498 59.94 -37.80 -14.83
N GLY A 499 59.53 -37.04 -13.83
CA GLY A 499 59.04 -37.60 -12.56
C GLY A 499 60.16 -38.13 -11.66
N ARG A 500 59.79 -38.54 -10.45
CA ARG A 500 60.76 -38.80 -9.36
C ARG A 500 61.77 -39.91 -9.67
N PHE A 501 61.35 -40.89 -10.45
CA PHE A 501 62.16 -42.06 -10.83
C PHE A 501 62.34 -42.19 -12.34
N GLY A 502 61.99 -41.15 -13.11
CA GLY A 502 62.11 -41.20 -14.56
C GLY A 502 63.53 -41.06 -15.06
N LYS A 503 63.65 -41.16 -16.38
CA LYS A 503 64.91 -40.96 -17.10
C LYS A 503 65.40 -39.52 -16.93
N LYS A 504 66.73 -39.38 -16.82
CA LYS A 504 67.43 -38.10 -16.77
C LYS A 504 67.89 -37.69 -18.17
N TYR A 505 67.83 -36.40 -18.45
CA TYR A 505 68.18 -35.78 -19.72
C TYR A 505 69.04 -34.55 -19.46
N LYS A 506 69.98 -34.28 -20.36
CA LYS A 506 70.73 -33.02 -20.40
C LYS A 506 69.85 -31.96 -21.09
N GLY A 507 69.58 -30.86 -20.40
CA GLY A 507 68.95 -29.68 -20.97
C GLY A 507 69.96 -28.54 -21.13
N GLY A 508 69.72 -27.66 -22.11
CA GLY A 508 70.53 -26.49 -22.39
C GLY A 508 71.93 -26.79 -22.93
N GLY A 509 72.52 -25.80 -23.60
CA GLY A 509 73.84 -25.93 -24.24
C GLY A 509 73.86 -26.80 -25.51
N ILE A 510 75.06 -27.02 -26.06
CA ILE A 510 75.28 -27.75 -27.33
C ILE A 510 75.06 -29.27 -27.16
N ASP A 511 75.18 -29.79 -25.93
CA ASP A 511 75.05 -31.22 -25.60
C ASP A 511 73.66 -31.61 -25.07
N ALA A 512 72.61 -30.83 -25.39
CA ALA A 512 71.24 -31.08 -24.94
C ALA A 512 70.61 -32.32 -25.59
N ASP A 513 70.00 -33.17 -24.77
CA ASP A 513 69.23 -34.33 -25.21
C ASP A 513 67.84 -33.89 -25.71
N THR A 514 67.32 -34.53 -26.74
CA THR A 514 65.88 -34.43 -27.08
C THR A 514 65.08 -35.20 -26.04
N PHE A 515 64.15 -34.55 -25.34
CA PHE A 515 63.29 -35.20 -24.35
C PHE A 515 61.81 -34.90 -24.58
N ARG A 516 60.95 -35.85 -24.16
CA ARG A 516 59.49 -35.69 -24.08
C ARG A 516 59.06 -36.07 -22.67
N LEU A 517 58.31 -35.18 -22.03
CA LEU A 517 57.89 -35.37 -20.64
C LEU A 517 56.51 -36.01 -20.62
N THR A 518 56.40 -37.10 -19.86
CA THR A 518 55.18 -37.92 -19.73
C THR A 518 54.57 -37.80 -18.33
N SER A 519 55.37 -37.42 -17.35
CA SER A 519 54.97 -37.19 -15.97
C SER A 519 54.27 -35.84 -15.77
N ASN A 520 53.43 -35.77 -14.74
CA ASN A 520 52.82 -34.53 -14.24
C ASN A 520 53.77 -33.68 -13.37
N GLN A 521 54.99 -34.18 -13.15
CA GLN A 521 56.05 -33.51 -12.41
C GLN A 521 57.38 -33.70 -13.11
N ILE A 522 58.18 -32.66 -13.11
CA ILE A 522 59.52 -32.66 -13.68
C ILE A 522 60.48 -32.19 -12.60
N TYR A 523 61.69 -32.74 -12.61
CA TYR A 523 62.72 -32.31 -11.68
C TYR A 523 63.86 -31.65 -12.45
N ILE A 524 64.32 -30.50 -11.97
CA ILE A 524 65.40 -29.72 -12.56
C ILE A 524 66.56 -29.57 -11.57
N MET A 525 67.79 -29.57 -12.08
CA MET A 525 69.03 -29.39 -11.31
C MET A 525 70.08 -28.70 -12.18
N SER A 526 70.81 -27.72 -11.64
CA SER A 526 71.87 -27.04 -12.38
C SER A 526 73.03 -28.00 -12.70
N ARG A 527 73.59 -27.88 -13.91
CA ARG A 527 74.89 -28.48 -14.28
C ARG A 527 76.04 -27.50 -14.15
N GLU A 528 75.75 -26.24 -13.87
CA GLU A 528 76.74 -25.24 -13.52
C GLU A 528 77.17 -25.41 -12.05
N ASP A 529 78.23 -24.72 -11.66
CA ASP A 529 78.71 -24.63 -10.29
C ASP A 529 77.89 -23.65 -9.43
N TYR A 530 76.88 -22.99 -10.01
CA TYR A 530 75.95 -22.11 -9.33
C TYR A 530 74.48 -22.45 -9.66
N PRO A 531 73.51 -22.09 -8.78
CA PRO A 531 72.08 -22.22 -9.07
C PRO A 531 71.69 -21.36 -10.27
N ILE A 532 70.86 -21.88 -11.16
CA ILE A 532 70.41 -21.14 -12.34
C ILE A 532 68.89 -20.96 -12.32
N GLU A 533 68.42 -19.89 -12.94
CA GLU A 533 67.00 -19.66 -13.12
C GLU A 533 66.58 -20.05 -14.54
N LEU A 534 65.59 -20.94 -14.63
CA LEU A 534 65.04 -21.42 -15.89
C LEU A 534 63.66 -20.79 -16.10
N LEU A 535 63.44 -20.18 -17.26
CA LEU A 535 62.17 -19.57 -17.60
C LEU A 535 61.28 -20.56 -18.34
N PHE A 536 60.21 -21.00 -17.69
CA PHE A 536 59.23 -21.90 -18.28
C PHE A 536 58.14 -21.11 -18.97
N LYS A 537 58.05 -21.19 -20.29
CA LYS A 537 56.97 -20.61 -21.09
C LYS A 537 55.90 -21.65 -21.35
N TYR A 538 54.72 -21.47 -20.80
CA TYR A 538 53.56 -22.33 -21.01
C TYR A 538 52.66 -21.75 -22.10
N THR A 539 52.11 -22.61 -22.96
CA THR A 539 51.18 -22.26 -24.04
C THR A 539 50.02 -23.26 -24.01
N PRO A 540 48.76 -22.82 -23.84
CA PRO A 540 47.61 -23.72 -23.83
C PRO A 540 47.55 -24.59 -25.08
N LYS A 541 47.16 -25.85 -24.92
CA LYS A 541 46.85 -26.73 -26.05
C LYS A 541 45.45 -26.37 -26.54
N ASN A 542 45.36 -25.89 -27.79
CA ASN A 542 44.09 -25.58 -28.44
C ASN A 542 43.29 -26.84 -28.74
#